data_AF-A0A944EJ57-F1
#
_entry.id   AF-A0A944EJ57-F1
#
_cell.length_a   1.000
_cell.length_b   1.000
_cell.length_c   1.000
_cell.angle_alpha   90.00
_cell.angle_beta   90.00
_cell.angle_gamma   90.00
#
_symmetry.space_group_name_H-M   'P 1'
#
loop_
_entity.id
_entity.type
_entity.pdbx_description
1 polymer ?
#
loop_
_entity_poly.entity_id
_entity_poly.type
_entity_poly.pdbx_seq_one_letter_code
_entity_poly.pdbx_strand_id
1 'polypeptide(L)'
;MLGANIPLQLHPARIDGGRALVSIPDQRRAGSFLDRPGRGLLIGAAGNDDSPQFYLLDGRNARGRLSRTAGIQEVTAPLAYELDDLTYGILWAVSNYDDALQADDQDLAETRTDLERYDRLSSSAVSREAAPGLNSVAHMWLGSDFCARHILKALPDLPELPAFWTREQRGEEASAWLIFDHKYPYLQATTQTLGGPSTRAFCVPEAIVQASPRHERILLFLAVALIESLGIHAQFTTDASYEAVEGFVVSPNKEAIIANWVRGDGMWHVDVTGRTSIVRAFTNAAGDVAADSIIEAPTAAERLRALAHYLDLPWAWLIHRCAQLGKYGTSGLIQSRSRLVSAAGLDAACSYVGALPIDS
;
A
#
# COMPACT_ATOMS: atom_id res chain seq x y z
N MET A 1 -6.65 -9.74 7.60
CA MET A 1 -5.46 -9.96 8.46
C MET A 1 -5.84 -9.78 9.95
N LEU A 2 -5.32 -10.63 10.83
CA LEU A 2 -5.39 -10.40 12.29
C LEU A 2 -4.32 -9.37 12.65
N GLY A 3 -4.70 -8.26 13.29
CA GLY A 3 -3.79 -7.13 13.55
C GLY A 3 -2.54 -7.53 14.35
N ALA A 4 -1.40 -6.92 14.00
CA ALA A 4 -0.14 -7.09 14.72
C ALA A 4 -0.23 -6.61 16.18
N ASN A 5 0.36 -7.37 17.11
CA ASN A 5 0.43 -7.01 18.53
C ASN A 5 1.63 -6.09 18.76
N ILE A 6 1.38 -4.79 18.91
CA ILE A 6 2.44 -3.80 19.13
C ILE A 6 2.42 -3.31 20.58
N PRO A 7 3.47 -3.60 21.37
CA PRO A 7 3.67 -2.99 22.69
C PRO A 7 3.69 -1.46 22.59
N LEU A 8 2.98 -0.81 23.51
CA LEU A 8 2.85 0.65 23.55
C LEU A 8 3.15 1.21 24.95
N GLN A 9 3.78 2.37 24.98
CA GLN A 9 4.02 3.12 26.20
C GLN A 9 3.55 4.57 26.02
N LEU A 10 2.56 4.95 26.82
CA LEU A 10 1.95 6.27 26.80
C LEU A 10 2.66 7.22 27.76
N HIS A 11 2.90 8.45 27.31
CA HIS A 11 3.57 9.50 28.04
C HIS A 11 2.88 10.85 27.84
N PRO A 12 2.89 11.75 28.82
CA PRO A 12 2.40 13.11 28.63
C PRO A 12 3.26 13.85 27.60
N ALA A 13 2.61 14.68 26.79
CA ALA A 13 3.25 15.50 25.79
C ALA A 13 2.66 16.92 25.79
N ARG A 14 3.46 17.88 25.34
CA ARG A 14 3.04 19.26 25.10
C ARG A 14 3.34 19.66 23.67
N ILE A 15 2.52 20.54 23.10
CA ILE A 15 2.80 21.11 21.78
C ILE A 15 3.68 22.35 21.96
N ASP A 16 4.83 22.36 21.31
CA ASP A 16 5.76 23.50 21.30
C ASP A 16 6.40 23.63 19.92
N GLY A 17 6.41 24.85 19.36
CA GLY A 17 7.07 25.16 18.09
C GLY A 17 6.66 24.27 16.90
N GLY A 18 5.41 23.80 16.85
CA GLY A 18 4.92 22.91 15.78
C GLY A 18 5.39 21.46 15.89
N ARG A 19 5.73 21.01 17.11
CA ARG A 19 6.14 19.63 17.42
C ARG A 19 5.52 19.21 18.76
N ALA A 20 5.32 17.91 18.94
CA ALA A 20 4.93 17.35 20.24
C ALA A 20 6.19 16.96 21.02
N LEU A 21 6.40 17.57 22.18
CA LEU A 21 7.47 17.19 23.12
C LEU A 21 6.90 16.19 24.11
N VAL A 22 7.35 14.94 23.99
CA VAL A 22 6.93 13.83 24.84
C VAL A 22 7.87 13.74 26.04
N SER A 23 7.33 13.89 27.24
CA SER A 23 8.09 13.84 28.50
C SER A 23 8.06 12.45 29.09
N ILE A 24 9.24 11.88 29.34
CA ILE A 24 9.46 10.54 29.85
C ILE A 24 9.96 10.64 31.29
N PRO A 25 9.09 10.49 32.31
CA PRO A 25 9.47 10.71 33.71
C PRO A 25 10.32 9.56 34.27
N ASP A 26 10.01 8.33 33.87
CA ASP A 26 10.69 7.12 34.33
C ASP A 26 11.66 6.60 33.26
N GLN A 27 12.91 7.03 33.37
CA GLN A 27 13.99 6.69 32.45
C GLN A 27 14.31 5.18 32.43
N ARG A 28 14.20 4.50 33.59
CA ARG A 28 14.51 3.07 33.67
C ARG A 28 13.44 2.27 32.95
N ARG A 29 12.17 2.61 33.17
CA ARG A 29 11.05 1.97 32.47
C ARG A 29 11.12 2.21 30.97
N ALA A 30 11.34 3.44 30.53
CA ALA A 30 11.45 3.75 29.11
C ALA A 30 12.67 3.10 28.45
N GLY A 31 13.84 3.10 29.09
CA GLY A 31 15.01 2.36 28.61
C GLY A 31 14.71 0.87 28.44
N SER A 32 14.14 0.24 29.46
CA SER A 32 13.78 -1.19 29.41
C SER A 32 12.71 -1.53 28.37
N PHE A 33 11.85 -0.56 28.00
CA PHE A 33 10.86 -0.72 26.94
C PHE A 33 11.49 -0.55 25.57
N LEU A 34 12.28 0.53 25.41
CA LEU A 34 12.93 0.85 24.16
C LEU A 34 13.93 -0.23 23.78
N ASP A 35 14.68 -0.80 24.71
CA ASP A 35 15.71 -1.82 24.46
C ASP A 35 15.15 -3.21 24.08
N ARG A 36 13.83 -3.42 24.14
CA ARG A 36 13.21 -4.71 23.80
C ARG A 36 13.46 -5.06 22.34
N PRO A 37 13.72 -6.35 22.03
CA PRO A 37 13.70 -6.82 20.66
C PRO A 37 12.26 -6.77 20.13
N GLY A 38 12.07 -6.20 18.94
CA GLY A 38 10.76 -6.10 18.28
C GLY A 38 10.30 -4.66 18.06
N ARG A 39 9.07 -4.53 17.53
CA ARG A 39 8.40 -3.24 17.36
C ARG A 39 7.84 -2.79 18.70
N GLY A 40 8.00 -1.50 19.01
CA GLY A 40 7.37 -0.87 20.16
C GLY A 40 7.09 0.59 19.84
N LEU A 41 5.96 1.10 20.32
CA LEU A 41 5.55 2.49 20.07
C LEU A 41 5.60 3.30 21.36
N LEU A 42 6.24 4.46 21.28
CA LEU A 42 6.06 5.52 22.26
C LEU A 42 4.95 6.45 21.76
N ILE A 43 4.00 6.74 22.64
CA ILE A 43 2.86 7.59 22.33
C ILE A 43 2.89 8.80 23.26
N GLY A 44 2.95 9.99 22.67
CA GLY A 44 2.77 11.24 23.40
C GLY A 44 1.29 11.64 23.43
N ALA A 45 0.70 11.77 24.61
CA ALA A 45 -0.64 12.32 24.81
C ALA A 45 -0.54 13.83 25.11
N ALA A 46 -1.02 14.65 24.19
CA ALA A 46 -1.19 16.09 24.37
C ALA A 46 -2.67 16.46 24.32
N GLY A 47 -2.98 17.74 24.58
CA GLY A 47 -4.35 18.24 24.62
C GLY A 47 -4.96 18.17 26.02
N ASN A 48 -6.28 18.37 26.08
CA ASN A 48 -7.07 18.23 27.31
C ASN A 48 -7.72 16.84 27.37
N ASP A 49 -8.22 16.47 28.55
CA ASP A 49 -8.82 15.14 28.77
C ASP A 49 -10.06 14.87 27.88
N ASP A 50 -10.76 15.91 27.44
CA ASP A 50 -11.95 15.81 26.59
C ASP A 50 -11.63 15.60 25.10
N SER A 51 -10.43 15.96 24.65
CA SER A 51 -9.98 15.81 23.26
C SER A 51 -8.49 15.52 23.20
N PRO A 52 -8.06 14.34 23.67
CA PRO A 52 -6.65 13.98 23.67
C PRO A 52 -6.14 13.79 22.23
N GLN A 53 -4.97 14.34 21.95
CA GLN A 53 -4.22 14.12 20.71
C GLN A 53 -3.05 13.21 21.01
N PHE A 54 -2.90 12.15 20.21
CA PHE A 54 -1.86 11.16 20.40
C PHE A 54 -0.84 11.28 19.27
N TYR A 55 0.45 11.30 19.60
CA TYR A 55 1.54 11.40 18.63
C TYR A 55 2.42 10.16 18.72
N LEU A 56 2.58 9.48 17.58
CA LEU A 56 3.29 8.21 17.49
C LEU A 56 4.79 8.41 17.24
N LEU A 57 5.59 7.57 17.88
CA LEU A 57 7.02 7.43 17.63
C LEU A 57 7.40 5.95 17.64
N ASP A 58 8.06 5.50 16.57
CA ASP A 58 8.72 4.20 16.56
C ASP A 58 9.82 4.16 17.64
N GLY A 59 9.86 3.11 18.45
CA GLY A 59 10.78 2.99 19.58
C GLY A 59 12.26 3.10 19.19
N ARG A 60 12.67 2.59 18.01
CA ARG A 60 14.06 2.71 17.54
C ARG A 60 14.39 4.16 17.20
N ASN A 61 13.47 4.83 16.50
CA ASN A 61 13.61 6.26 16.19
C ASN A 61 13.61 7.12 17.46
N ALA A 62 12.75 6.81 18.41
CA ALA A 62 12.68 7.52 19.67
C ALA A 62 13.99 7.36 20.47
N ARG A 63 14.54 6.14 20.56
CA ARG A 63 15.81 5.87 21.24
C ARG A 63 16.96 6.72 20.70
N GLY A 64 17.04 6.89 19.38
CA GLY A 64 18.06 7.73 18.74
C GLY A 64 17.85 9.24 18.92
N ARG A 65 16.67 9.67 19.38
CA ARG A 65 16.28 11.09 19.52
C ARG A 65 16.06 11.54 20.96
N LEU A 66 16.28 10.66 21.94
CA LEU A 66 16.16 11.01 23.35
C LEU A 66 17.17 12.10 23.71
N SER A 67 16.66 13.20 24.25
CA SER A 67 17.46 14.26 24.84
C SER A 67 17.14 14.41 26.31
N ARG A 68 18.04 15.06 27.06
CA ARG A 68 17.85 15.33 28.49
C ARG A 68 17.73 16.83 28.69
N THR A 69 16.55 17.27 29.12
CA THR A 69 16.24 18.68 29.42
C THR A 69 15.78 18.77 30.87
N ALA A 70 16.44 19.61 31.69
CA ALA A 70 16.05 19.86 33.08
C ALA A 70 15.84 18.59 33.95
N GLY A 71 16.58 17.50 33.67
CA GLY A 71 16.49 16.24 34.42
C GLY A 71 15.42 15.26 33.93
N ILE A 72 14.57 15.67 32.98
CA ILE A 72 13.55 14.84 32.32
C ILE A 72 14.09 14.40 30.96
N GLN A 73 13.81 13.16 30.57
CA GLN A 73 14.06 12.71 29.19
C GLN A 73 12.92 13.18 28.31
N GLU A 74 13.26 13.80 27.19
CA GLU A 74 12.30 14.27 26.22
C GLU A 74 12.60 13.67 24.84
N VAL A 75 11.54 13.39 24.10
CA VAL A 75 11.63 13.03 22.69
C VAL A 75 10.61 13.83 21.90
N THR A 76 11.02 14.27 20.73
CA THR A 76 10.21 15.15 19.89
C THR A 76 9.54 14.37 18.78
N ALA A 77 8.21 14.42 18.71
CA ALA A 77 7.41 13.88 17.63
C ALA A 77 6.95 15.00 16.67
N PRO A 78 7.10 14.82 15.35
CA PRO A 78 6.41 15.66 14.37
C PRO A 78 4.89 15.61 14.57
N LEU A 79 4.20 16.75 14.40
CA LEU A 79 2.72 16.77 14.42
C LEU A 79 2.11 15.95 13.28
N ALA A 80 2.87 15.69 12.22
CA ALA A 80 2.48 14.77 11.15
C ALA A 80 2.19 13.35 11.68
N TYR A 81 2.79 12.94 12.80
CA TYR A 81 2.61 11.61 13.39
C TYR A 81 1.46 11.55 14.40
N GLU A 82 0.53 12.49 14.35
CA GLU A 82 -0.76 12.39 15.05
C GLU A 82 -1.46 11.08 14.66
N LEU A 83 -1.92 10.32 15.66
CA LEU A 83 -2.69 9.09 15.51
C LEU A 83 -4.12 9.43 15.11
N ASP A 84 -4.40 9.25 13.83
CA ASP A 84 -5.70 9.38 13.19
C ASP A 84 -5.93 8.19 12.25
N ASP A 85 -7.03 8.17 11.48
CA ASP A 85 -7.32 7.06 10.56
C ASP A 85 -6.23 6.83 9.50
N LEU A 86 -5.49 7.88 9.10
CA LEU A 86 -4.42 7.78 8.10
C LEU A 86 -3.18 7.11 8.69
N THR A 87 -2.66 7.64 9.80
CA THR A 87 -1.47 7.07 10.45
C THR A 87 -1.77 5.72 11.10
N TYR A 88 -3.00 5.48 11.57
CA TYR A 88 -3.47 4.17 11.99
C TYR A 88 -3.48 3.17 10.84
N GLY A 89 -4.04 3.52 9.67
CA GLY A 89 -4.05 2.64 8.50
C GLY A 89 -2.64 2.26 8.05
N ILE A 90 -1.72 3.23 8.01
CA ILE A 90 -0.30 2.99 7.71
C ILE A 90 0.33 2.06 8.74
N LEU A 91 0.14 2.34 10.03
CA LEU A 91 0.70 1.53 11.11
C LEU A 91 0.17 0.09 11.05
N TRP A 92 -1.14 -0.06 10.84
CA TRP A 92 -1.80 -1.35 10.72
C TRP A 92 -1.24 -2.13 9.54
N ALA A 93 -1.22 -1.56 8.34
CA ALA A 93 -0.77 -2.27 7.13
C ALA A 93 0.71 -2.65 7.23
N VAL A 94 1.58 -1.69 7.59
CA VAL A 94 3.02 -1.96 7.67
C VAL A 94 3.34 -2.97 8.76
N SER A 95 2.71 -2.90 9.93
CA SER A 95 3.01 -3.85 11.01
C SER A 95 2.56 -5.28 10.66
N ASN A 96 1.40 -5.43 10.02
CA ASN A 96 0.94 -6.75 9.58
C ASN A 96 1.88 -7.37 8.54
N TYR A 97 2.28 -6.60 7.52
CA TYR A 97 3.18 -7.11 6.49
C TYR A 97 4.59 -7.34 7.00
N ASP A 98 5.14 -6.39 7.74
CA ASP A 98 6.51 -6.44 8.24
C ASP A 98 6.72 -7.62 9.19
N ASP A 99 5.86 -7.80 10.19
CA ASP A 99 6.01 -8.89 11.16
C ASP A 99 5.79 -10.27 10.49
N ALA A 100 4.82 -10.39 9.57
CA ALA A 100 4.57 -11.64 8.87
C ALA A 100 5.68 -12.00 7.88
N LEU A 101 6.22 -11.05 7.11
CA LEU A 101 7.34 -11.30 6.22
C LEU A 101 8.64 -11.57 6.99
N GLN A 102 8.82 -10.91 8.13
CA GLN A 102 9.98 -11.15 8.98
C GLN A 102 9.95 -12.55 9.64
N ALA A 103 8.77 -13.07 9.95
CA ALA A 103 8.60 -14.41 10.52
C ALA A 103 9.07 -15.51 9.55
N ASP A 104 8.90 -15.29 8.24
CA ASP A 104 9.19 -16.27 7.20
C ASP A 104 10.41 -15.90 6.33
N ASP A 105 11.23 -14.90 6.70
CA ASP A 105 12.24 -14.32 5.78
C ASP A 105 13.20 -15.35 5.18
N GLN A 106 13.65 -16.33 5.98
CA GLN A 106 14.50 -17.41 5.48
C GLN A 106 13.74 -18.38 4.57
N ASP A 107 12.63 -18.95 5.03
CA ASP A 107 11.85 -19.93 4.27
C ASP A 107 11.32 -19.33 2.96
N LEU A 108 10.95 -18.04 2.97
CA LEU A 108 10.54 -17.29 1.79
C LEU A 108 11.70 -17.11 0.80
N ALA A 109 12.91 -16.84 1.28
CA ALA A 109 14.08 -16.72 0.42
C ALA A 109 14.43 -18.05 -0.27
N GLU A 110 14.41 -19.17 0.48
CA GLU A 110 14.65 -20.51 -0.05
C GLU A 110 13.58 -20.91 -1.06
N THR A 111 12.30 -20.72 -0.71
CA THR A 111 11.16 -20.99 -1.59
C THR A 111 11.24 -20.17 -2.88
N ARG A 112 11.59 -18.89 -2.79
CA ARG A 112 11.74 -18.04 -3.98
C ARG A 112 12.78 -18.63 -4.94
N THR A 113 13.94 -19.06 -4.45
CA THR A 113 14.99 -19.69 -5.26
C THR A 113 14.50 -20.98 -5.92
N ASP A 114 13.79 -21.84 -5.19
CA ASP A 114 13.25 -23.09 -5.74
C ASP A 114 12.24 -22.88 -6.88
N LEU A 115 11.54 -21.74 -6.84
CA LEU A 115 10.52 -21.38 -7.81
C LEU A 115 11.05 -20.55 -8.98
N GLU A 116 12.32 -20.13 -9.01
CA GLU A 116 12.94 -19.43 -10.15
C GLU A 116 12.84 -20.22 -11.45
N ARG A 117 12.76 -21.56 -11.37
CA ARG A 117 12.54 -22.43 -12.54
C ARG A 117 11.27 -22.07 -13.33
N TYR A 118 10.24 -21.52 -12.67
CA TYR A 118 8.99 -21.12 -13.30
C TYR A 118 9.13 -19.80 -14.09
N ASP A 119 10.14 -18.98 -13.82
CA ASP A 119 10.36 -17.68 -14.50
C ASP A 119 10.61 -17.83 -16.01
N ARG A 120 11.07 -19.01 -16.43
CA ARG A 120 11.35 -19.31 -17.83
C ARG A 120 10.08 -19.63 -18.62
N LEU A 121 8.99 -20.01 -17.95
CA LEU A 121 7.74 -20.40 -18.58
C LEU A 121 6.92 -19.16 -18.99
N SER A 122 6.20 -19.26 -20.11
CA SER A 122 5.19 -18.28 -20.51
C SER A 122 3.86 -18.47 -19.77
N SER A 123 3.69 -19.60 -19.09
CA SER A 123 2.48 -19.97 -18.36
C SER A 123 2.85 -20.77 -17.11
N SER A 124 2.26 -20.42 -15.97
CA SER A 124 2.49 -21.09 -14.69
C SER A 124 1.34 -20.83 -13.73
N ALA A 125 0.78 -21.90 -13.17
CA ALA A 125 -0.16 -21.83 -12.06
C ALA A 125 0.40 -22.66 -10.91
N VAL A 126 0.78 -21.99 -9.82
CA VAL A 126 1.43 -22.63 -8.67
C VAL A 126 0.48 -22.61 -7.49
N SER A 127 0.18 -23.79 -6.96
CA SER A 127 -0.62 -23.96 -5.73
C SER A 127 0.16 -23.43 -4.52
N ARG A 128 -0.57 -22.99 -3.49
CA ARG A 128 0.02 -22.62 -2.19
C ARG A 128 0.73 -23.79 -1.51
N GLU A 129 0.32 -25.02 -1.84
CA GLU A 129 0.95 -26.26 -1.36
C GLU A 129 2.39 -26.44 -1.85
N ALA A 130 2.81 -25.72 -2.90
CA ALA A 130 4.19 -25.75 -3.37
C ALA A 130 5.16 -24.99 -2.46
N ALA A 131 4.64 -24.21 -1.51
CA ALA A 131 5.40 -23.48 -0.50
C ALA A 131 4.80 -23.76 0.90
N PRO A 132 4.87 -25.03 1.37
CA PRO A 132 4.28 -25.41 2.64
C PRO A 132 5.06 -24.75 3.78
N GLY A 133 4.35 -24.19 4.75
CA GLY A 133 4.96 -23.54 5.93
C GLY A 133 4.99 -22.02 5.85
N LEU A 134 4.91 -21.43 4.65
CA LEU A 134 4.76 -19.99 4.52
C LEU A 134 3.38 -19.52 4.98
N ASN A 135 3.34 -18.38 5.66
CA ASN A 135 2.14 -17.68 6.04
C ASN A 135 1.51 -16.96 4.83
N SER A 136 0.25 -16.51 5.00
CA SER A 136 -0.53 -15.93 3.91
C SER A 136 0.08 -14.67 3.32
N VAL A 137 0.78 -13.86 4.12
CA VAL A 137 1.46 -12.65 3.63
C VAL A 137 2.69 -13.01 2.81
N ALA A 138 3.47 -14.00 3.23
CA ALA A 138 4.60 -14.48 2.46
C ALA A 138 4.16 -15.07 1.09
N HIS A 139 3.07 -15.83 1.04
CA HIS A 139 2.45 -16.26 -0.23
C HIS A 139 2.02 -15.07 -1.10
N MET A 140 1.39 -14.07 -0.47
CA MET A 140 0.92 -12.86 -1.14
C MET A 140 2.08 -12.05 -1.76
N TRP A 141 3.17 -11.86 -1.00
CA TRP A 141 4.37 -11.18 -1.49
C TRP A 141 5.01 -11.94 -2.65
N LEU A 142 5.18 -13.26 -2.51
CA LEU A 142 5.79 -14.11 -3.52
C LEU A 142 4.98 -14.13 -4.83
N GLY A 143 3.66 -14.28 -4.73
CA GLY A 143 2.75 -14.20 -5.87
C GLY A 143 2.78 -12.83 -6.55
N SER A 144 2.79 -11.75 -5.76
CA SER A 144 2.87 -10.39 -6.31
C SER A 144 4.21 -10.12 -7.01
N ASP A 145 5.34 -10.55 -6.45
CA ASP A 145 6.67 -10.38 -7.05
C ASP A 145 6.78 -11.16 -8.36
N PHE A 146 6.33 -12.41 -8.35
CA PHE A 146 6.33 -13.27 -9.54
C PHE A 146 5.47 -12.66 -10.66
N CYS A 147 4.25 -12.22 -10.35
CA CYS A 147 3.38 -11.55 -11.33
C CYS A 147 4.00 -10.26 -11.89
N ALA A 148 4.62 -9.43 -11.04
CA ALA A 148 5.27 -8.19 -11.45
C ALA A 148 6.43 -8.46 -12.43
N ARG A 149 7.31 -9.42 -12.11
CA ARG A 149 8.41 -9.83 -12.99
C ARG A 149 7.91 -10.45 -14.30
N HIS A 150 6.85 -11.26 -14.23
CA HIS A 150 6.25 -11.86 -15.42
C HIS A 150 5.69 -10.81 -16.37
N ILE A 151 4.94 -9.83 -15.86
CA ILE A 151 4.45 -8.70 -16.66
C ILE A 151 5.62 -7.95 -17.28
N LEU A 152 6.63 -7.53 -16.51
CA LEU A 152 7.75 -6.75 -17.03
C LEU A 152 8.56 -7.49 -18.10
N LYS A 153 8.62 -8.82 -18.02
CA LYS A 153 9.28 -9.65 -19.03
C LYS A 153 8.51 -9.67 -20.35
N ALA A 154 7.18 -9.75 -20.31
CA ALA A 154 6.33 -9.85 -21.49
C ALA A 154 5.94 -8.48 -22.09
N LEU A 155 5.98 -7.41 -21.29
CA LEU A 155 5.55 -6.06 -21.67
C LEU A 155 6.22 -5.51 -22.96
N PRO A 156 7.54 -5.69 -23.19
CA PRO A 156 8.20 -5.17 -24.38
C PRO A 156 7.69 -5.78 -25.70
N ASP A 157 7.09 -6.96 -25.64
CA ASP A 157 6.58 -7.68 -26.81
C ASP A 157 5.11 -7.32 -27.13
N LEU A 158 4.45 -6.51 -26.28
CA LEU A 158 3.08 -6.09 -26.53
C LEU A 158 3.04 -5.03 -27.66
N PRO A 159 2.21 -5.25 -28.70
CA PRO A 159 2.24 -4.46 -29.92
C PRO A 159 1.53 -3.09 -29.80
N GLU A 160 0.72 -2.88 -28.76
CA GLU A 160 -0.07 -1.68 -28.53
C GLU A 160 -0.05 -1.30 -27.05
N LEU A 161 -0.40 -0.05 -26.74
CA LEU A 161 -0.51 0.42 -25.35
C LEU A 161 -1.55 -0.44 -24.60
N PRO A 162 -1.15 -1.14 -23.53
CA PRO A 162 -2.04 -2.08 -22.88
C PRO A 162 -2.94 -1.40 -21.83
N ALA A 163 -4.10 -2.01 -21.61
CA ALA A 163 -4.94 -1.75 -20.45
C ALA A 163 -4.64 -2.77 -19.34
N PHE A 164 -4.52 -2.28 -18.10
CA PHE A 164 -4.29 -3.12 -16.93
C PHE A 164 -5.58 -3.32 -16.15
N TRP A 165 -5.73 -4.50 -15.55
CA TRP A 165 -6.80 -4.81 -14.61
C TRP A 165 -6.22 -5.30 -13.29
N THR A 166 -6.73 -4.75 -12.19
CA THR A 166 -6.27 -5.00 -10.82
C THR A 166 -7.42 -5.59 -10.02
N ARG A 167 -7.15 -6.61 -9.19
CA ARG A 167 -8.22 -7.29 -8.44
C ARG A 167 -8.45 -6.68 -7.06
N GLU A 168 -7.49 -5.96 -6.54
CA GLU A 168 -7.51 -5.40 -5.19
C GLU A 168 -8.74 -4.52 -4.99
N GLN A 169 -9.52 -4.83 -3.96
CA GLN A 169 -10.81 -4.23 -3.65
C GLN A 169 -10.82 -3.52 -2.29
N ARG A 170 -9.97 -3.99 -1.37
CA ARG A 170 -9.91 -3.52 0.01
C ARG A 170 -8.55 -2.90 0.31
N GLY A 171 -8.49 -2.08 1.35
CA GLY A 171 -7.24 -1.49 1.82
C GLY A 171 -6.21 -2.53 2.25
N GLU A 172 -6.67 -3.63 2.85
CA GLU A 172 -5.82 -4.79 3.14
C GLU A 172 -5.01 -5.21 1.91
N GLU A 173 -5.69 -5.45 0.78
CA GLU A 173 -5.05 -5.93 -0.45
C GLU A 173 -4.26 -4.83 -1.17
N ALA A 174 -4.86 -3.64 -1.28
CA ALA A 174 -4.30 -2.52 -2.02
C ALA A 174 -3.04 -1.95 -1.36
N SER A 175 -2.92 -2.07 -0.04
CA SER A 175 -1.73 -1.59 0.70
C SER A 175 -0.43 -2.29 0.29
N ALA A 176 -0.50 -3.48 -0.35
CA ALA A 176 0.68 -4.11 -0.95
C ALA A 176 1.35 -3.23 -2.00
N TRP A 177 0.60 -2.44 -2.78
CA TRP A 177 1.15 -1.48 -3.75
C TRP A 177 2.02 -0.40 -3.11
N LEU A 178 1.70 -0.04 -1.86
CA LEU A 178 2.37 1.02 -1.11
C LEU A 178 3.61 0.50 -0.37
N ILE A 179 3.58 -0.77 0.07
CA ILE A 179 4.44 -1.29 1.13
C ILE A 179 5.41 -2.36 0.62
N PHE A 180 5.04 -3.21 -0.34
CA PHE A 180 5.97 -4.20 -0.87
C PHE A 180 7.09 -3.51 -1.65
N ASP A 181 8.33 -3.86 -1.33
CA ASP A 181 9.54 -3.21 -1.83
C ASP A 181 9.63 -3.19 -3.37
N HIS A 182 9.10 -4.21 -4.03
CA HIS A 182 9.12 -4.33 -5.49
C HIS A 182 8.01 -3.57 -6.22
N LYS A 183 6.90 -3.21 -5.56
CA LYS A 183 5.70 -2.69 -6.25
C LYS A 183 5.88 -1.29 -6.81
N TYR A 184 6.50 -0.39 -6.05
CA TYR A 184 6.76 0.96 -6.56
C TYR A 184 7.80 0.97 -7.71
N PRO A 185 8.95 0.28 -7.60
CA PRO A 185 9.85 0.08 -8.74
C PRO A 185 9.18 -0.58 -9.94
N TYR A 186 8.29 -1.55 -9.73
CA TYR A 186 7.51 -2.18 -10.81
C TYR A 186 6.64 -1.18 -11.57
N LEU A 187 5.93 -0.28 -10.87
CA LEU A 187 5.11 0.75 -11.52
C LEU A 187 5.99 1.72 -12.33
N GLN A 188 7.12 2.14 -11.77
CA GLN A 188 8.08 3.01 -12.47
C GLN A 188 8.62 2.35 -13.75
N ALA A 189 9.06 1.09 -13.64
CA ALA A 189 9.57 0.32 -14.77
C ALA A 189 8.49 0.12 -15.85
N THR A 190 7.26 -0.19 -15.45
CA THR A 190 6.13 -0.35 -16.38
C THR A 190 5.87 0.93 -17.17
N THR A 191 5.77 2.08 -16.48
CA THR A 191 5.58 3.39 -17.14
C THR A 191 6.74 3.72 -18.07
N GLN A 192 7.99 3.44 -17.65
CA GLN A 192 9.17 3.69 -18.46
C GLN A 192 9.18 2.84 -19.74
N THR A 193 8.84 1.55 -19.63
CA THR A 193 8.78 0.63 -20.79
C THR A 193 7.71 1.03 -21.79
N LEU A 194 6.53 1.48 -21.33
CA LEU A 194 5.43 1.86 -22.22
C LEU A 194 5.66 3.22 -22.91
N GLY A 195 6.41 4.12 -22.30
CA GLY A 195 6.76 5.42 -22.89
C GLY A 195 5.57 6.36 -23.14
N GLY A 196 4.37 6.01 -22.63
CA GLY A 196 3.12 6.75 -22.84
C GLY A 196 2.09 6.45 -21.75
N PRO A 197 0.96 7.17 -21.73
CA PRO A 197 -0.10 6.97 -20.74
C PRO A 197 -0.69 5.56 -20.88
N SER A 198 -0.95 4.92 -19.75
CA SER A 198 -1.63 3.63 -19.66
C SER A 198 -2.81 3.72 -18.71
N THR A 199 -3.73 2.76 -18.78
CA THR A 199 -4.90 2.70 -17.90
C THR A 199 -4.81 1.53 -16.94
N ARG A 200 -5.38 1.68 -15.75
CA ARG A 200 -5.50 0.59 -14.77
C ARG A 200 -6.89 0.60 -14.14
N ALA A 201 -7.67 -0.43 -14.45
CA ALA A 201 -9.02 -0.60 -13.97
C ALA A 201 -9.08 -1.36 -12.63
N PHE A 202 -10.07 -0.98 -11.82
CA PHE A 202 -10.45 -1.60 -10.56
C PHE A 202 -11.95 -1.88 -10.57
N CYS A 203 -12.35 -3.05 -10.08
CA CYS A 203 -13.74 -3.34 -9.74
C CYS A 203 -13.89 -3.30 -8.22
N VAL A 204 -14.50 -2.24 -7.69
CA VAL A 204 -14.75 -2.04 -6.26
C VAL A 204 -16.25 -1.79 -6.07
N PRO A 205 -17.03 -2.83 -5.77
CA PRO A 205 -18.47 -2.70 -5.53
C PRO A 205 -18.80 -1.89 -4.27
N GLU A 206 -19.96 -1.23 -4.26
CA GLU A 206 -20.42 -0.39 -3.14
C GLU A 206 -20.51 -1.15 -1.82
N ALA A 207 -20.94 -2.41 -1.86
CA ALA A 207 -21.04 -3.25 -0.67
C ALA A 207 -19.67 -3.48 -0.02
N ILE A 208 -18.59 -3.53 -0.81
CA ILE A 208 -17.23 -3.66 -0.29
C ILE A 208 -16.77 -2.36 0.36
N VAL A 209 -17.09 -1.21 -0.24
CA VAL A 209 -16.77 0.10 0.35
C VAL A 209 -17.49 0.29 1.68
N GLN A 210 -18.79 -0.01 1.74
CA GLN A 210 -19.60 0.12 2.95
C GLN A 210 -19.13 -0.81 4.08
N ALA A 211 -18.65 -2.01 3.74
CA ALA A 211 -18.12 -2.96 4.71
C ALA A 211 -16.68 -2.64 5.16
N SER A 212 -15.99 -1.72 4.48
CA SER A 212 -14.58 -1.42 4.75
C SER A 212 -14.43 -0.31 5.79
N PRO A 213 -13.60 -0.50 6.83
CA PRO A 213 -13.33 0.56 7.78
C PRO A 213 -12.59 1.73 7.10
N ARG A 214 -12.69 2.93 7.69
CA ARG A 214 -12.15 4.15 7.08
C ARG A 214 -10.65 4.07 6.76
N HIS A 215 -9.85 3.48 7.65
CA HIS A 215 -8.42 3.32 7.42
C HIS A 215 -8.09 2.44 6.20
N GLU A 216 -8.90 1.40 5.90
CA GLU A 216 -8.74 0.60 4.69
C GLU A 216 -9.14 1.38 3.44
N ARG A 217 -10.23 2.16 3.50
CA ARG A 217 -10.63 3.05 2.40
C ARG A 217 -9.52 4.07 2.08
N ILE A 218 -8.84 4.60 3.10
CA ILE A 218 -7.67 5.47 2.94
C ILE A 218 -6.51 4.74 2.25
N LEU A 219 -6.20 3.50 2.64
CA LEU A 219 -5.12 2.72 2.03
C LEU A 219 -5.39 2.43 0.54
N LEU A 220 -6.64 2.10 0.18
CA LEU A 220 -7.04 1.95 -1.22
C LEU A 220 -6.87 3.26 -1.98
N PHE A 221 -7.35 4.38 -1.42
CA PHE A 221 -7.16 5.71 -2.01
C PHE A 221 -5.69 6.03 -2.25
N LEU A 222 -4.81 5.79 -1.28
CA LEU A 222 -3.37 6.06 -1.42
C LEU A 222 -2.72 5.17 -2.48
N ALA A 223 -3.11 3.90 -2.59
CA ALA A 223 -2.60 3.01 -3.63
C ALA A 223 -2.95 3.52 -5.03
N VAL A 224 -4.19 4.00 -5.23
CA VAL A 224 -4.61 4.61 -6.49
C VAL A 224 -3.90 5.94 -6.74
N ALA A 225 -3.71 6.76 -5.71
CA ALA A 225 -2.96 8.00 -5.82
C ALA A 225 -1.51 7.77 -6.22
N LEU A 226 -0.86 6.70 -5.72
CA LEU A 226 0.47 6.30 -6.18
C LEU A 226 0.49 5.99 -7.68
N ILE A 227 -0.51 5.24 -8.16
CA ILE A 227 -0.65 4.85 -9.57
C ILE A 227 -0.86 6.09 -10.46
N GLU A 228 -1.78 6.98 -10.08
CA GLU A 228 -2.03 8.25 -10.77
C GLU A 228 -0.81 9.18 -10.76
N SER A 229 -0.02 9.19 -9.68
CA SER A 229 1.22 9.99 -9.59
C SER A 229 2.25 9.65 -10.67
N LEU A 230 2.18 8.44 -11.23
CA LEU A 230 3.06 7.95 -12.28
C LEU A 230 2.47 8.10 -13.69
N GLY A 231 1.34 8.81 -13.83
CA GLY A 231 0.67 9.02 -15.12
C GLY A 231 -0.11 7.79 -15.62
N ILE A 232 -0.39 6.82 -14.73
CA ILE A 232 -1.27 5.69 -15.03
C ILE A 232 -2.69 6.10 -14.64
N HIS A 233 -3.56 6.20 -15.62
CA HIS A 233 -4.94 6.64 -15.44
C HIS A 233 -5.77 5.52 -14.78
N ALA A 234 -6.24 5.77 -13.56
CA ALA A 234 -7.04 4.83 -12.80
C ALA A 234 -8.51 4.90 -13.21
N GLN A 235 -9.14 3.73 -13.35
CA GLN A 235 -10.54 3.61 -13.74
C GLN A 235 -11.28 2.70 -12.76
N PHE A 236 -12.54 3.00 -12.47
CA PHE A 236 -13.32 2.32 -11.44
C PHE A 236 -14.69 1.90 -11.94
N THR A 237 -15.07 0.65 -11.67
CA THR A 237 -16.44 0.18 -11.80
C THR A 237 -16.97 -0.35 -10.48
N THR A 238 -18.27 -0.16 -10.25
CA THR A 238 -19.01 -0.73 -9.12
C THR A 238 -19.76 -2.00 -9.50
N ASP A 239 -19.74 -2.40 -10.77
CA ASP A 239 -20.45 -3.58 -11.24
C ASP A 239 -19.79 -4.86 -10.69
N ALA A 240 -20.53 -5.52 -9.81
CA ALA A 240 -20.13 -6.76 -9.15
C ALA A 240 -19.89 -7.92 -10.13
N SER A 241 -20.41 -7.84 -11.36
CA SER A 241 -20.16 -8.83 -12.40
C SER A 241 -18.67 -8.97 -12.73
N TYR A 242 -17.88 -7.93 -12.46
CA TYR A 242 -16.45 -7.87 -12.71
C TYR A 242 -15.56 -8.31 -11.53
N GLU A 243 -16.11 -8.65 -10.35
CA GLU A 243 -15.31 -9.02 -9.17
C GLU A 243 -14.41 -10.26 -9.38
N ALA A 244 -14.89 -11.19 -10.20
CA ALA A 244 -14.22 -12.45 -10.49
C ALA A 244 -13.16 -12.33 -11.59
N VAL A 245 -13.08 -11.19 -12.30
CA VAL A 245 -12.10 -10.99 -13.36
C VAL A 245 -10.69 -11.07 -12.79
N GLU A 246 -9.82 -11.82 -13.49
CA GLU A 246 -8.43 -12.00 -13.09
C GLU A 246 -7.63 -10.71 -13.26
N GLY A 247 -6.50 -10.60 -12.55
CA GLY A 247 -5.52 -9.55 -12.84
C GLY A 247 -4.93 -9.80 -14.23
N PHE A 248 -4.96 -8.80 -15.10
CA PHE A 248 -4.46 -8.94 -16.48
C PHE A 248 -3.83 -7.65 -17.01
N VAL A 249 -3.11 -7.82 -18.12
CA VAL A 249 -2.65 -6.77 -19.03
C VAL A 249 -3.11 -7.18 -20.42
N VAL A 250 -3.85 -6.33 -21.13
CA VAL A 250 -4.38 -6.69 -22.45
C VAL A 250 -3.95 -5.69 -23.51
N SER A 251 -3.38 -6.20 -24.60
CA SER A 251 -3.25 -5.49 -25.87
C SER A 251 -4.47 -5.88 -26.73
N PRO A 252 -5.38 -4.93 -27.03
CA PRO A 252 -6.63 -5.22 -27.71
C PRO A 252 -6.46 -6.08 -28.96
N ASN A 253 -7.28 -7.12 -29.11
CA ASN A 253 -7.32 -8.03 -30.26
C ASN A 253 -6.02 -8.81 -30.57
N LYS A 254 -4.99 -8.75 -29.72
CA LYS A 254 -3.68 -9.37 -29.97
C LYS A 254 -3.35 -10.41 -28.92
N GLU A 255 -3.10 -9.96 -27.70
CA GLU A 255 -2.53 -10.78 -26.65
C GLU A 255 -2.94 -10.25 -25.28
N ALA A 256 -3.06 -11.16 -24.32
CA ALA A 256 -3.24 -10.85 -22.92
C ALA A 256 -2.18 -11.54 -22.08
N ILE A 257 -1.72 -10.84 -21.04
CA ILE A 257 -0.92 -11.37 -19.95
C ILE A 257 -1.85 -11.53 -18.75
N ILE A 258 -2.04 -12.75 -18.28
CA ILE A 258 -2.71 -13.03 -17.01
C ILE A 258 -1.65 -12.95 -15.92
N ALA A 259 -1.99 -12.27 -14.83
CA ALA A 259 -1.09 -12.06 -13.70
C ALA A 259 -1.91 -11.92 -12.40
N ASN A 260 -2.37 -13.06 -11.89
CA ASN A 260 -3.30 -13.15 -10.79
C ASN A 260 -2.63 -13.74 -9.54
N TRP A 261 -2.64 -12.98 -8.44
CA TRP A 261 -2.08 -13.38 -7.13
C TRP A 261 -2.98 -13.00 -5.94
N VAL A 262 -4.02 -12.20 -6.20
CA VAL A 262 -5.01 -11.77 -5.20
C VAL A 262 -6.28 -12.58 -5.40
N ARG A 263 -6.82 -13.14 -4.31
CA ARG A 263 -8.08 -13.93 -4.33
C ARG A 263 -8.12 -15.01 -5.43
N GLY A 264 -6.97 -15.62 -5.73
CA GLY A 264 -6.86 -16.81 -6.59
C GLY A 264 -6.74 -18.10 -5.77
N ASP A 265 -7.04 -19.22 -6.40
CA ASP A 265 -6.96 -20.56 -5.80
C ASP A 265 -5.51 -20.97 -5.47
N GLY A 266 -4.55 -20.43 -6.22
CA GLY A 266 -3.12 -20.65 -6.04
C GLY A 266 -2.38 -19.54 -5.30
N MET A 267 -1.06 -19.63 -5.33
CA MET A 267 -0.14 -18.56 -4.97
C MET A 267 -0.01 -17.55 -6.12
N TRP A 268 0.00 -18.05 -7.36
CA TRP A 268 -0.19 -17.24 -8.56
C TRP A 268 -0.77 -18.07 -9.72
N HIS A 269 -1.33 -17.35 -10.68
CA HIS A 269 -1.60 -17.82 -12.03
C HIS A 269 -1.09 -16.75 -13.00
N VAL A 270 -0.14 -17.14 -13.85
CA VAL A 270 0.34 -16.32 -14.96
C VAL A 270 0.21 -17.06 -16.28
N ASP A 271 -0.08 -16.32 -17.34
CA ASP A 271 -0.15 -16.84 -18.70
C ASP A 271 0.09 -15.71 -19.71
N VAL A 272 0.67 -16.03 -20.86
CA VAL A 272 0.69 -15.14 -22.02
C VAL A 272 -0.10 -15.83 -23.13
N THR A 273 -1.18 -15.20 -23.59
CA THR A 273 -2.17 -15.88 -24.42
C THR A 273 -2.74 -14.99 -25.53
N GLY A 274 -2.68 -15.49 -26.76
CA GLY A 274 -3.38 -14.93 -27.92
C GLY A 274 -4.77 -15.55 -28.15
N ARG A 275 -5.32 -16.31 -27.19
CA ARG A 275 -6.63 -16.97 -27.35
C ARG A 275 -7.72 -15.92 -27.49
N THR A 276 -8.34 -15.86 -28.67
CA THR A 276 -9.32 -14.82 -29.04
C THR A 276 -10.46 -14.66 -28.04
N SER A 277 -10.96 -15.75 -27.44
CA SER A 277 -12.03 -15.68 -26.44
C SER A 277 -11.60 -14.94 -25.17
N ILE A 278 -10.39 -15.19 -24.67
CA ILE A 278 -9.83 -14.57 -23.46
C ILE A 278 -9.48 -13.12 -23.75
N VAL A 279 -8.73 -12.87 -24.83
CA VAL A 279 -8.34 -11.51 -25.23
C VAL A 279 -9.57 -10.63 -25.41
N ARG A 280 -10.62 -11.13 -26.08
CA ARG A 280 -11.88 -10.40 -26.24
C ARG A 280 -12.58 -10.14 -24.90
N ALA A 281 -12.64 -11.12 -24.00
CA ALA A 281 -13.28 -10.94 -22.70
C ALA A 281 -12.59 -9.84 -21.88
N PHE A 282 -11.26 -9.83 -21.83
CA PHE A 282 -10.48 -8.79 -21.14
C PHE A 282 -10.55 -7.43 -21.85
N THR A 283 -10.52 -7.42 -23.19
CA THR A 283 -10.71 -6.19 -23.97
C THR A 283 -12.08 -5.57 -23.69
N ASN A 284 -13.14 -6.39 -23.61
CA ASN A 284 -14.48 -5.93 -23.27
C ASN A 284 -14.53 -5.39 -21.84
N ALA A 285 -14.01 -6.12 -20.85
CA ALA A 285 -13.98 -5.65 -19.47
C ALA A 285 -13.24 -4.31 -19.33
N ALA A 286 -12.07 -4.17 -19.96
CA ALA A 286 -11.33 -2.91 -19.97
C ALA A 286 -12.10 -1.79 -20.72
N GLY A 287 -12.76 -2.12 -21.83
CA GLY A 287 -13.57 -1.19 -22.61
C GLY A 287 -14.79 -0.67 -21.87
N ASP A 288 -15.52 -1.54 -21.19
CA ASP A 288 -16.72 -1.19 -20.43
C ASP A 288 -16.37 -0.24 -19.28
N VAL A 289 -15.30 -0.53 -18.52
CA VAL A 289 -14.85 0.36 -17.45
C VAL A 289 -14.28 1.67 -17.99
N ALA A 290 -13.62 1.66 -19.15
CA ALA A 290 -13.16 2.89 -19.79
C ALA A 290 -14.30 3.78 -20.29
N ALA A 291 -15.45 3.21 -20.67
CA ALA A 291 -16.61 3.96 -21.10
C ALA A 291 -17.38 4.57 -19.92
N ASP A 292 -17.51 3.83 -18.81
CA ASP A 292 -18.43 4.15 -17.71
C ASP A 292 -17.72 4.24 -16.34
N SER A 293 -16.45 4.65 -16.31
CA SER A 293 -15.70 4.79 -15.06
C SER A 293 -16.38 5.79 -14.11
N ILE A 294 -16.70 5.37 -12.89
CA ILE A 294 -17.41 6.19 -11.91
C ILE A 294 -16.58 7.37 -11.37
N ILE A 295 -15.27 7.36 -11.63
CA ILE A 295 -14.36 8.44 -11.25
C ILE A 295 -13.85 9.23 -12.45
N GLU A 296 -14.40 9.04 -13.65
CA GLU A 296 -13.90 9.66 -14.87
C GLU A 296 -13.83 11.19 -14.75
N ALA A 297 -12.65 11.75 -15.04
CA ALA A 297 -12.42 13.18 -15.05
C ALA A 297 -11.14 13.53 -15.82
N PRO A 298 -11.04 14.77 -16.37
CA PRO A 298 -9.89 15.19 -17.19
C PRO A 298 -8.54 15.12 -16.46
N THR A 299 -8.50 15.49 -15.18
CA THR A 299 -7.25 15.54 -14.41
C THR A 299 -7.18 14.45 -13.34
N ALA A 300 -5.96 14.02 -13.00
CA ALA A 300 -5.74 13.06 -11.91
C ALA A 300 -6.27 13.59 -10.56
N ALA A 301 -6.20 14.90 -10.32
CA ALA A 301 -6.74 15.53 -9.13
C ALA A 301 -8.26 15.36 -9.03
N GLU A 302 -8.99 15.60 -10.13
CA GLU A 302 -10.45 15.44 -10.17
C GLU A 302 -10.86 13.97 -10.04
N ARG A 303 -10.14 13.05 -10.69
CA ARG A 303 -10.39 11.60 -10.56
C ARG A 303 -10.17 11.12 -9.12
N LEU A 304 -9.08 11.52 -8.49
CA LEU A 304 -8.82 11.20 -7.09
C LEU A 304 -9.87 11.83 -6.17
N ARG A 305 -10.36 13.03 -6.47
CA ARG A 305 -11.44 13.64 -5.69
C ARG A 305 -12.76 12.88 -5.84
N ALA A 306 -13.11 12.44 -7.05
CA ALA A 306 -14.25 11.58 -7.28
C ALA A 306 -14.11 10.24 -6.54
N LEU A 307 -12.92 9.64 -6.56
CA LEU A 307 -12.62 8.44 -5.78
C LEU A 307 -12.76 8.69 -4.27
N ALA A 308 -12.24 9.80 -3.75
CA ALA A 308 -12.37 10.15 -2.34
C ALA A 308 -13.85 10.32 -1.95
N HIS A 309 -14.68 10.91 -2.82
CA HIS A 309 -16.11 11.00 -2.62
C HIS A 309 -16.77 9.62 -2.59
N TYR A 310 -16.47 8.75 -3.57
CA TYR A 310 -16.98 7.39 -3.63
C TYR A 310 -16.60 6.55 -2.39
N LEU A 311 -15.37 6.71 -1.91
CA LEU A 311 -14.86 6.07 -0.71
C LEU A 311 -15.29 6.76 0.59
N ASP A 312 -16.11 7.82 0.53
CA ASP A 312 -16.55 8.62 1.69
C ASP A 312 -15.37 9.06 2.58
N LEU A 313 -14.40 9.72 1.93
CA LEU A 313 -13.20 10.28 2.55
C LEU A 313 -13.19 11.82 2.41
N PRO A 314 -13.00 12.58 3.51
CA PRO A 314 -12.99 14.04 3.42
C PRO A 314 -11.76 14.55 2.66
N TRP A 315 -11.97 15.14 1.48
CA TRP A 315 -10.91 15.58 0.55
C TRP A 315 -9.89 16.54 1.18
N ALA A 316 -10.36 17.63 1.80
CA ALA A 316 -9.49 18.63 2.40
C ALA A 316 -8.65 18.05 3.56
N TRP A 317 -9.22 17.12 4.32
CA TRP A 317 -8.50 16.42 5.38
C TRP A 317 -7.41 15.50 4.81
N LEU A 318 -7.71 14.75 3.75
CA LEU A 318 -6.73 13.88 3.08
C LEU A 318 -5.53 14.68 2.57
N ILE A 319 -5.75 15.78 1.84
CA ILE A 319 -4.67 16.63 1.33
C ILE A 319 -3.83 17.16 2.48
N HIS A 320 -4.47 17.74 3.50
CA HIS A 320 -3.74 18.33 4.63
C HIS A 320 -2.86 17.30 5.34
N ARG A 321 -3.42 16.12 5.66
CA ARG A 321 -2.71 15.07 6.38
C ARG A 321 -1.63 14.41 5.53
N CYS A 322 -1.88 14.19 4.23
CA CYS A 322 -0.86 13.70 3.31
C CYS A 322 0.26 14.71 3.09
N ALA A 323 -0.02 16.02 3.04
CA ALA A 323 1.01 17.06 2.96
C ALA A 323 1.92 17.07 4.19
N GLN A 324 1.34 16.87 5.38
CA GLN A 324 2.11 16.74 6.62
C GLN A 324 3.01 15.50 6.58
N LEU A 325 2.49 14.33 6.19
CA LEU A 325 3.31 13.13 6.09
C LEU A 325 4.35 13.21 4.97
N GLY A 326 4.01 13.72 3.78
CA GLY A 326 4.94 13.88 2.66
C GLY A 326 6.12 14.81 2.99
N LYS A 327 5.89 15.83 3.82
CA LYS A 327 6.97 16.72 4.30
C LYS A 327 7.93 16.03 5.28
N TYR A 328 7.43 15.18 6.17
CA TYR A 328 8.23 14.57 7.24
C TYR A 328 8.74 13.16 6.91
N GLY A 329 8.11 12.46 5.97
CA GLY A 329 8.29 11.05 5.68
C GLY A 329 7.69 10.14 6.76
N THR A 330 7.41 8.89 6.41
CA THR A 330 6.78 7.89 7.29
C THR A 330 7.78 7.03 8.05
N SER A 331 9.07 7.08 7.72
CA SER A 331 10.11 6.28 8.38
C SER A 331 10.26 6.54 9.89
N GLY A 332 9.91 7.73 10.37
CA GLY A 332 9.87 8.08 11.79
C GLY A 332 8.64 7.55 12.54
N LEU A 333 7.54 7.34 11.81
CA LEU A 333 6.28 6.77 12.30
C LEU A 333 6.41 5.25 12.46
N ILE A 334 6.98 4.60 11.45
CA ILE A 334 7.17 3.16 11.42
C ILE A 334 8.46 2.80 10.68
N GLN A 335 9.38 2.12 11.36
CA GLN A 335 10.57 1.57 10.72
C GLN A 335 10.31 0.13 10.30
N SER A 336 10.51 -0.18 9.01
CA SER A 336 10.48 -1.55 8.49
C SER A 336 11.62 -2.39 9.09
N ARG A 337 11.37 -3.67 9.33
CA ARG A 337 12.35 -4.66 9.80
C ARG A 337 12.67 -5.67 8.70
N SER A 338 11.66 -6.04 7.92
CA SER A 338 11.78 -6.85 6.73
C SER A 338 12.37 -6.05 5.58
N ARG A 339 13.35 -6.64 4.90
CA ARG A 339 13.93 -6.08 3.66
C ARG A 339 12.94 -6.05 2.49
N LEU A 340 11.82 -6.77 2.61
CA LEU A 340 10.78 -6.92 1.58
C LEU A 340 9.67 -5.85 1.71
N VAL A 341 9.83 -4.93 2.66
CA VAL A 341 8.91 -3.83 2.95
C VAL A 341 9.65 -2.50 2.85
N SER A 342 9.06 -1.56 2.11
CA SER A 342 9.59 -0.22 1.87
C SER A 342 8.52 0.85 2.11
N ALA A 343 8.94 2.00 2.64
CA ALA A 343 8.09 3.18 2.80
C ALA A 343 8.00 4.03 1.51
N ALA A 344 8.79 3.73 0.49
CA ALA A 344 8.95 4.61 -0.67
C ALA A 344 7.64 4.87 -1.43
N GLY A 345 6.83 3.83 -1.67
CA GLY A 345 5.54 3.97 -2.35
C GLY A 345 4.55 4.81 -1.55
N LEU A 346 4.50 4.59 -0.23
CA LEU A 346 3.67 5.37 0.68
C LEU A 346 4.09 6.86 0.74
N ASP A 347 5.40 7.13 0.91
CA ASP A 347 5.92 8.49 0.96
C ASP A 347 5.68 9.24 -0.37
N ALA A 348 5.80 8.55 -1.51
CA ALA A 348 5.47 9.10 -2.81
C ALA A 348 3.97 9.42 -2.94
N ALA A 349 3.08 8.52 -2.52
CA ALA A 349 1.64 8.73 -2.53
C ALA A 349 1.24 9.93 -1.65
N CYS A 350 1.72 9.99 -0.41
CA CYS A 350 1.43 11.10 0.49
C CYS A 350 1.96 12.44 -0.05
N SER A 351 3.17 12.45 -0.62
CA SER A 351 3.74 13.66 -1.22
C SER A 351 2.92 14.15 -2.42
N TYR A 352 2.46 13.22 -3.26
CA TYR A 352 1.61 13.53 -4.42
C TYR A 352 0.25 14.10 -3.97
N VAL A 353 -0.47 13.39 -3.10
CA VAL A 353 -1.78 13.83 -2.58
C VAL A 353 -1.67 15.17 -1.85
N GLY A 354 -0.61 15.36 -1.05
CA GLY A 354 -0.37 16.60 -0.32
C GLY A 354 -0.10 17.82 -1.20
N ALA A 355 0.23 17.61 -2.47
CA ALA A 355 0.45 18.68 -3.45
C ALA A 355 -0.80 18.99 -4.30
N LEU A 356 -1.89 18.22 -4.14
CA LEU A 356 -3.14 18.43 -4.89
C LEU A 356 -3.92 19.66 -4.39
N PRO A 357 -4.75 20.29 -5.24
CA PRO A 357 -5.55 21.44 -4.84
C PRO A 357 -6.67 21.07 -3.86
N ILE A 358 -6.80 21.86 -2.80
CA ILE A 358 -7.87 21.71 -1.79
C ILE A 358 -9.22 22.17 -2.36
N ASP A 359 -9.21 23.26 -3.11
CA ASP A 359 -10.39 23.87 -3.73
C ASP A 359 -10.39 23.54 -5.22
N SER A 360 -11.46 22.90 -5.69
CA SER A 360 -11.86 22.83 -7.10
C SER A 360 -13.36 23.02 -7.19
#